data_AF-A0A6P5IPP9-F1
#
_entry.id   AF-A0A6P5IPP9-F1
#
_cell.length_a   1.000
_cell.length_b   1.000
_cell.length_c   1.000
_cell.angle_alpha   90.00
_cell.angle_beta   90.00
_cell.angle_gamma   90.00
#
_symmetry.space_group_name_H-M   'P 1'
#
loop_
_entity.id
_entity.type
_entity.pdbx_description
1 polymer ?
#
loop_
_entity_poly.entity_id
_entity_poly.type
_entity_poly.pdbx_seq_one_letter_code
_entity_poly.pdbx_strand_id
1 'polypeptide(L)'
;MELESIIRDTLISFAQTHVPGADLSGLDEVVFSYITGVLEDLGSPGASDENFDMEAFAEMMDAYVPGFAKIPSGTVCDMMFDLSGQLSDARNKENVCPKNQEDNAPTSPEHLQSLEEGTQEIRKSRAHTSTPLLGEDTKAEEVSETDELQAGIQVLLEMFPSCTVGRAQRALSMARGDLEEAVHIMVEEKVEPQALGSSSKDTSRLQGAPRKEELKSFILQKYMMVDSEEDQKTHRPVAPKEAPKKLIRYIDNQVVSTKGERYKDIRKPEPEGMKSTYISLKPARKYKFH
;
A
#
# COMPACT_ATOMS: atom_id res chain seq x y z
N MET A 1 -24.17 -2.22 -15.55
CA MET A 1 -25.27 -1.36 -15.06
C MET A 1 -26.29 -2.13 -14.21
N GLU A 2 -26.62 -3.38 -14.53
CA GLU A 2 -27.61 -4.16 -13.75
C GLU A 2 -27.09 -4.59 -12.36
N LEU A 3 -25.80 -4.97 -12.25
CA LEU A 3 -25.18 -5.29 -10.95
C LEU A 3 -25.17 -4.09 -9.99
N GLU A 4 -24.84 -2.90 -10.47
CA GLU A 4 -24.86 -1.68 -9.65
C GLU A 4 -26.27 -1.32 -9.17
N SER A 5 -27.32 -1.55 -9.98
CA SER A 5 -28.69 -1.35 -9.51
C SER A 5 -29.06 -2.34 -8.40
N ILE A 6 -28.62 -3.60 -8.50
CA ILE A 6 -28.84 -4.60 -7.45
C ILE A 6 -28.14 -4.18 -6.15
N ILE A 7 -26.87 -3.73 -6.25
CA ILE A 7 -26.12 -3.22 -5.10
C ILE A 7 -26.84 -2.03 -4.48
N ARG A 8 -27.24 -1.04 -5.29
CA ARG A 8 -27.95 0.16 -4.83
C ARG A 8 -29.25 -0.19 -4.12
N ASP A 9 -30.12 -0.97 -4.75
CA ASP A 9 -31.44 -1.28 -4.22
C ASP A 9 -31.34 -2.07 -2.91
N THR A 10 -30.41 -3.02 -2.83
CA THR A 10 -30.19 -3.83 -1.63
C THR A 10 -29.61 -3.00 -0.49
N LEU A 11 -28.61 -2.15 -0.78
CA LEU A 11 -27.99 -1.26 0.20
C LEU A 11 -28.98 -0.20 0.70
N ILE A 12 -29.86 0.33 -0.18
CA ILE A 12 -30.95 1.24 0.19
C ILE A 12 -31.94 0.57 1.12
N SER A 13 -32.42 -0.62 0.76
CA SER A 13 -33.35 -1.38 1.59
C SER A 13 -32.75 -1.68 2.98
N PHE A 14 -31.48 -2.10 3.02
CA PHE A 14 -30.75 -2.38 4.24
C PHE A 14 -30.57 -1.13 5.12
N ALA A 15 -30.07 -0.05 4.52
CA ALA A 15 -29.82 1.20 5.23
C ALA A 15 -31.13 1.80 5.79
N GLN A 16 -32.24 1.76 5.04
CA GLN A 16 -33.54 2.25 5.50
C GLN A 16 -34.14 1.40 6.62
N THR A 17 -33.83 0.10 6.65
CA THR A 17 -34.30 -0.82 7.70
C THR A 17 -33.63 -0.51 9.05
N HIS A 18 -32.35 -0.13 9.03
CA HIS A 18 -31.57 0.11 10.24
C HIS A 18 -31.41 1.59 10.62
N VAL A 19 -31.53 2.51 9.65
CA VAL A 19 -31.37 3.95 9.83
C VAL A 19 -32.55 4.68 9.16
N PRO A 20 -33.54 5.15 9.95
CA PRO A 20 -34.70 5.84 9.41
C PRO A 20 -34.28 7.20 8.82
N GLY A 21 -34.45 7.35 7.50
CA GLY A 21 -34.02 8.55 6.77
C GLY A 21 -32.65 8.44 6.10
N ALA A 22 -32.07 7.23 6.02
CA ALA A 22 -30.90 6.98 5.20
C ALA A 22 -31.16 7.34 3.73
N ASP A 23 -30.31 8.21 3.20
CA ASP A 23 -30.25 8.54 1.79
C ASP A 23 -28.87 8.14 1.24
N LEU A 24 -28.86 7.40 0.15
CA LEU A 24 -27.67 6.91 -0.53
C LEU A 24 -27.38 7.68 -1.83
N SER A 25 -28.11 8.78 -2.07
CA SER A 25 -27.87 9.69 -3.21
C SER A 25 -26.45 10.27 -3.24
N GLY A 26 -25.74 10.25 -2.11
CA GLY A 26 -24.35 10.68 -1.99
C GLY A 26 -23.29 9.66 -2.41
N LEU A 27 -23.66 8.41 -2.73
CA LEU A 27 -22.71 7.45 -3.27
C LEU A 27 -22.48 7.70 -4.76
N ASP A 28 -21.21 7.78 -5.13
CA ASP A 28 -20.78 7.88 -6.52
C ASP A 28 -20.43 6.51 -7.11
N GLU A 29 -20.17 6.51 -8.42
CA GLU A 29 -19.75 5.32 -9.17
C GLU A 29 -18.45 4.70 -8.63
N VAL A 30 -17.56 5.50 -8.02
CA VAL A 30 -16.29 5.03 -7.46
C VAL A 30 -16.54 4.18 -6.22
N VAL A 31 -17.43 4.62 -5.33
CA VAL A 31 -17.82 3.84 -4.14
C VAL A 31 -18.53 2.56 -4.57
N PHE A 32 -19.43 2.60 -5.55
CA PHE A 32 -20.05 1.38 -6.07
C PHE A 32 -19.04 0.42 -6.70
N SER A 33 -18.02 0.94 -7.41
CA SER A 33 -16.94 0.12 -7.97
C SER A 33 -16.13 -0.57 -6.86
N TYR A 34 -15.80 0.16 -5.79
CA TYR A 34 -15.15 -0.41 -4.61
C TYR A 34 -16.00 -1.50 -3.96
N ILE A 35 -17.28 -1.22 -3.68
CA ILE A 35 -18.21 -2.19 -3.09
C ILE A 35 -18.33 -3.43 -3.97
N THR A 36 -18.41 -3.27 -5.29
CA THR A 36 -18.45 -4.39 -6.24
C THR A 36 -17.20 -5.26 -6.12
N GLY A 37 -16.00 -4.65 -6.08
CA GLY A 37 -14.75 -5.39 -5.90
C GLY A 37 -14.70 -6.16 -4.58
N VAL A 38 -15.16 -5.54 -3.49
CA VAL A 38 -15.28 -6.20 -2.17
C VAL A 38 -16.19 -7.43 -2.25
N LEU A 39 -17.33 -7.30 -2.93
CA LEU A 39 -18.31 -8.40 -3.06
C LEU A 39 -17.81 -9.52 -3.99
N GLU A 40 -17.03 -9.19 -5.02
CA GLU A 40 -16.36 -10.19 -5.87
C GLU A 40 -15.31 -10.99 -5.10
N ASP A 41 -14.56 -10.32 -4.23
CA ASP A 41 -13.59 -10.98 -3.35
C ASP A 41 -14.31 -11.90 -2.37
N LEU A 42 -15.40 -11.44 -1.72
CA LEU A 42 -16.20 -12.25 -0.79
C LEU A 42 -16.91 -13.45 -1.45
N GLY A 43 -17.25 -13.36 -2.74
CA GLY A 43 -17.90 -14.43 -3.50
C GLY A 43 -16.96 -15.50 -4.05
N SER A 44 -15.63 -15.31 -3.91
CA SER A 44 -14.63 -16.24 -4.44
C SER A 44 -14.49 -17.49 -3.56
N PRO A 45 -14.42 -18.71 -4.13
CA PRO A 45 -14.31 -19.96 -3.37
C PRO A 45 -12.99 -20.16 -2.60
N GLY A 46 -12.14 -19.13 -2.49
CA GLY A 46 -10.90 -19.11 -1.71
C GLY A 46 -10.76 -17.91 -0.77
N ALA A 47 -11.81 -17.09 -0.59
CA ALA A 47 -11.79 -15.99 0.34
C ALA A 47 -12.00 -16.50 1.77
N SER A 48 -10.94 -16.47 2.57
CA SER A 48 -11.06 -16.64 4.01
C SER A 48 -11.62 -15.36 4.63
N ASP A 49 -12.56 -15.50 5.57
CA ASP A 49 -13.16 -14.44 6.42
C ASP A 49 -12.13 -13.50 7.09
N GLU A 50 -10.86 -13.91 7.12
CA GLU A 50 -9.75 -13.24 7.81
C GLU A 50 -9.17 -12.02 7.06
N ASN A 51 -9.55 -11.75 5.82
CA ASN A 51 -8.90 -10.70 5.01
C ASN A 51 -9.69 -9.39 4.83
N PHE A 52 -10.99 -9.38 5.16
CA PHE A 52 -11.83 -8.19 4.96
C PHE A 52 -12.18 -7.53 6.31
N ASP A 53 -11.75 -6.29 6.47
CA ASP A 53 -12.05 -5.49 7.66
C ASP A 53 -13.48 -4.92 7.58
N MET A 54 -14.42 -5.64 8.17
CA MET A 54 -15.84 -5.24 8.26
C MET A 54 -16.02 -3.92 9.02
N GLU A 55 -15.17 -3.65 10.01
CA GLU A 55 -15.27 -2.45 10.84
C GLU A 55 -14.83 -1.22 10.03
N ALA A 56 -13.76 -1.35 9.23
CA ALA A 56 -13.34 -0.31 8.29
C ALA A 56 -14.37 -0.07 7.18
N PHE A 57 -15.03 -1.11 6.69
CA PHE A 57 -16.14 -0.96 5.73
C PHE A 57 -17.32 -0.20 6.34
N ALA A 58 -17.73 -0.58 7.55
CA ALA A 58 -18.81 0.09 8.26
C ALA A 58 -18.47 1.56 8.58
N GLU A 59 -17.23 1.87 8.94
CA GLU A 59 -16.73 3.23 9.14
C GLU A 59 -16.77 4.06 7.85
N MET A 60 -16.32 3.47 6.73
CA MET A 60 -16.38 4.12 5.42
C MET A 60 -17.83 4.39 5.00
N MET A 61 -18.73 3.43 5.22
CA MET A 61 -20.16 3.59 4.96
C MET A 61 -20.83 4.63 5.87
N ASP A 62 -20.37 4.81 7.11
CA ASP A 62 -20.90 5.82 8.06
C ASP A 62 -20.65 7.26 7.58
N ALA A 63 -19.59 7.48 6.80
CA ALA A 63 -19.29 8.78 6.20
C ALA A 63 -20.36 9.21 5.17
N TYR A 64 -21.02 8.24 4.52
CA TYR A 64 -22.07 8.48 3.53
C TYR A 64 -23.47 8.34 4.13
N VAL A 65 -23.65 7.39 5.04
CA VAL A 65 -24.91 7.10 5.73
C VAL A 65 -24.68 7.26 7.24
N PRO A 66 -24.95 8.43 7.81
CA PRO A 66 -24.73 8.67 9.23
C PRO A 66 -25.50 7.67 10.11
N GLY A 67 -24.79 6.96 10.98
CA GLY A 67 -25.34 5.93 11.85
C GLY A 67 -25.21 4.51 11.31
N PHE A 68 -24.59 4.31 10.15
CA PHE A 68 -24.30 2.98 9.61
C PHE A 68 -23.31 2.20 10.47
N ALA A 69 -22.31 2.87 11.08
CA ALA A 69 -21.37 2.22 12.01
C ALA A 69 -22.03 1.71 13.30
N LYS A 70 -23.29 2.06 13.58
CA LYS A 70 -24.05 1.54 14.73
C LYS A 70 -24.72 0.20 14.45
N ILE A 71 -24.72 -0.25 13.18
CA ILE A 71 -25.28 -1.54 12.79
C ILE A 71 -24.29 -2.62 13.23
N PRO A 72 -24.76 -3.73 13.86
CA PRO A 72 -23.87 -4.82 14.23
C PRO A 72 -23.12 -5.38 13.02
N SER A 73 -21.79 -5.52 13.15
CA SER A 73 -20.92 -6.03 12.07
C SER A 73 -21.37 -7.38 11.53
N GLY A 74 -21.90 -8.28 12.37
CA GLY A 74 -22.48 -9.55 11.94
C GLY A 74 -23.66 -9.38 10.96
N THR A 75 -24.54 -8.40 11.20
CA THR A 75 -25.69 -8.12 10.32
C THR A 75 -25.24 -7.50 8.99
N VAL A 76 -24.18 -6.68 9.01
CA VAL A 76 -23.57 -6.14 7.78
C VAL A 76 -22.90 -7.27 7.00
N CYS A 77 -22.22 -8.18 7.67
CA CYS A 77 -21.57 -9.35 7.07
C CYS A 77 -22.58 -10.27 6.37
N ASP A 78 -23.67 -10.64 7.06
CA ASP A 78 -24.75 -11.45 6.49
C ASP A 78 -25.32 -10.80 5.22
N MET A 79 -25.56 -9.48 5.24
CA MET A 79 -26.03 -8.73 4.09
C MET A 79 -25.03 -8.75 2.92
N MET A 80 -23.73 -8.58 3.19
CA MET A 80 -22.69 -8.62 2.16
C MET A 80 -22.57 -10.00 1.51
N PHE A 81 -22.72 -11.08 2.27
CA PHE A 81 -22.76 -12.45 1.74
C PHE A 81 -24.03 -12.71 0.90
N ASP A 82 -25.20 -12.30 1.38
CA ASP A 82 -26.45 -12.42 0.63
C ASP A 82 -26.39 -11.63 -0.69
N LEU A 83 -25.75 -10.47 -0.66
CA LEU A 83 -25.61 -9.60 -1.81
C LEU A 83 -24.58 -10.16 -2.81
N SER A 84 -23.44 -10.69 -2.34
CA SER A 84 -22.44 -11.34 -3.22
C SER A 84 -23.01 -12.60 -3.91
N GLY A 85 -23.83 -13.38 -3.21
CA GLY A 85 -24.58 -14.49 -3.78
C GLY A 85 -25.55 -14.05 -4.88
N GLN A 86 -26.33 -12.98 -4.62
CA GLN A 86 -27.25 -12.40 -5.61
C GLN A 86 -26.53 -11.87 -6.86
N LEU A 87 -25.36 -11.25 -6.69
CA LEU A 87 -24.53 -10.79 -7.82
C LEU A 87 -23.97 -11.95 -8.64
N SER A 88 -23.55 -13.02 -7.97
CA SER A 88 -23.05 -14.23 -8.62
C SER A 88 -24.16 -14.89 -9.45
N ASP A 89 -25.38 -14.98 -8.92
CA ASP A 89 -26.55 -15.49 -9.62
C ASP A 89 -26.97 -14.61 -10.81
N ALA A 90 -26.95 -13.29 -10.64
CA ALA A 90 -27.27 -12.35 -11.72
C ALA A 90 -26.26 -12.46 -12.87
N ARG A 91 -24.97 -12.60 -12.56
CA ARG A 91 -23.90 -12.80 -13.54
C ARG A 91 -24.03 -14.14 -14.27
N ASN A 92 -24.40 -15.21 -13.57
CA ASN A 92 -24.61 -16.52 -14.20
C ASN A 92 -25.82 -16.54 -15.14
N LYS A 93 -26.86 -15.76 -14.84
CA LYS A 93 -28.02 -15.57 -15.72
C LYS A 93 -27.69 -14.74 -16.97
N GLU A 94 -26.79 -13.76 -16.88
CA GLU A 94 -26.31 -12.99 -18.04
C GLU A 94 -25.45 -13.84 -18.99
N ASN A 95 -24.70 -14.83 -18.47
CA ASN A 95 -23.82 -15.68 -19.26
C ASN A 95 -24.49 -16.94 -19.85
N VAL A 96 -25.74 -17.24 -19.48
CA VAL A 96 -26.53 -18.36 -20.02
C VAL A 96 -27.72 -17.80 -20.80
N CYS A 97 -27.52 -17.67 -22.12
CA CYS A 97 -28.49 -17.39 -23.21
C CYS A 97 -28.44 -15.95 -23.78
N PRO A 98 -28.17 -15.83 -25.10
CA PRO A 98 -29.26 -15.39 -25.95
C PRO A 98 -29.37 -16.29 -27.18
N LYS A 99 -30.39 -17.14 -27.19
CA LYS A 99 -31.07 -17.56 -28.41
C LYS A 99 -32.45 -18.00 -28.00
N ASN A 100 -33.44 -17.21 -28.36
CA ASN A 100 -34.62 -17.66 -29.09
C ASN A 100 -35.59 -16.48 -29.24
N GLN A 101 -35.83 -16.11 -30.50
CA GLN A 101 -37.07 -15.63 -31.17
C GLN A 101 -36.57 -14.85 -32.42
N GLU A 102 -36.87 -15.16 -33.69
CA GLU A 102 -38.05 -15.76 -34.31
C GLU A 102 -37.74 -16.16 -35.78
N ASP A 103 -38.33 -17.28 -36.21
CA ASP A 103 -38.98 -17.56 -37.50
C ASP A 103 -38.29 -17.95 -38.84
N ASN A 104 -38.88 -19.03 -39.41
CA ASN A 104 -38.98 -19.51 -40.80
C ASN A 104 -37.93 -20.44 -41.46
N ALA A 105 -38.09 -21.76 -41.21
CA ALA A 105 -38.39 -22.87 -42.15
C ALA A 105 -37.46 -23.20 -43.37
N PRO A 106 -37.61 -24.35 -44.06
CA PRO A 106 -37.01 -25.65 -43.69
C PRO A 106 -36.29 -26.37 -44.86
N THR A 107 -35.26 -27.20 -44.59
CA THR A 107 -34.99 -28.40 -45.41
C THR A 107 -34.22 -29.45 -44.60
N SER A 108 -34.75 -30.67 -44.67
CA SER A 108 -34.29 -31.95 -44.08
C SER A 108 -33.28 -32.64 -45.02
N PRO A 109 -32.81 -33.89 -44.77
CA PRO A 109 -32.08 -34.49 -43.63
C PRO A 109 -30.79 -35.24 -44.11
N GLU A 110 -30.23 -36.09 -43.24
CA GLU A 110 -29.20 -37.14 -43.46
C GLU A 110 -27.74 -36.64 -43.33
N HIS A 111 -26.84 -37.24 -42.57
CA HIS A 111 -26.52 -38.66 -42.52
C HIS A 111 -25.74 -39.01 -41.23
N LEU A 112 -25.86 -40.28 -40.85
CA LEU A 112 -25.19 -40.98 -39.75
C LEU A 112 -23.66 -41.05 -39.89
N GLN A 113 -23.01 -41.55 -38.82
CA GLN A 113 -21.76 -42.36 -38.75
C GLN A 113 -20.61 -41.70 -37.97
N SER A 114 -20.17 -42.24 -36.82
CA SER A 114 -19.32 -43.45 -36.59
C SER A 114 -17.83 -43.02 -36.48
N LEU A 115 -17.18 -43.13 -35.31
CA LEU A 115 -16.45 -44.30 -34.77
C LEU A 115 -14.93 -44.24 -35.12
N GLU A 116 -14.14 -44.09 -34.04
CA GLU A 116 -12.78 -44.62 -33.73
C GLU A 116 -11.47 -44.01 -34.28
N GLU A 117 -10.57 -43.85 -33.29
CA GLU A 117 -9.18 -44.34 -33.20
C GLU A 117 -8.23 -44.29 -34.40
N GLY A 118 -7.02 -43.80 -34.10
CA GLY A 118 -5.83 -44.60 -34.38
C GLY A 118 -4.65 -43.91 -35.06
N THR A 119 -3.54 -43.84 -34.30
CA THR A 119 -2.13 -44.00 -34.74
C THR A 119 -1.45 -42.92 -35.59
N GLN A 120 -0.33 -42.40 -35.10
CA GLN A 120 0.98 -42.50 -35.78
C GLN A 120 2.17 -42.18 -34.85
N GLU A 121 3.27 -42.88 -35.12
CA GLU A 121 4.44 -43.13 -34.27
C GLU A 121 5.71 -42.40 -34.81
N ILE A 122 6.87 -42.72 -34.21
CA ILE A 122 8.30 -42.62 -34.63
C ILE A 122 9.03 -41.25 -34.45
N ARG A 123 10.24 -41.05 -33.85
CA ARG A 123 11.49 -41.80 -33.52
C ARG A 123 12.23 -41.13 -32.33
N LYS A 124 12.60 -41.80 -31.22
CA LYS A 124 13.89 -42.45 -30.83
C LYS A 124 15.22 -41.67 -31.00
N SER A 125 15.89 -41.41 -29.87
CA SER A 125 17.33 -41.63 -29.65
C SER A 125 17.62 -41.87 -28.15
N ARG A 126 18.68 -42.66 -27.89
CA ARG A 126 18.93 -43.55 -26.74
C ARG A 126 20.37 -43.32 -26.26
N ALA A 127 20.64 -43.34 -24.95
CA ALA A 127 21.81 -44.00 -24.32
C ALA A 127 21.75 -43.91 -22.78
N HIS A 128 21.48 -45.01 -22.05
CA HIS A 128 22.44 -45.99 -21.46
C HIS A 128 22.97 -45.53 -20.08
N THR A 129 22.67 -46.17 -18.94
CA THR A 129 23.07 -47.53 -18.49
C THR A 129 22.30 -47.88 -17.18
N SER A 130 21.46 -48.93 -17.10
CA SER A 130 21.71 -50.35 -16.74
C SER A 130 21.58 -50.67 -15.22
N THR A 131 20.41 -51.14 -14.72
CA THR A 131 19.98 -52.55 -14.40
C THR A 131 20.42 -53.11 -13.03
N PRO A 132 19.75 -54.12 -12.40
CA PRO A 132 18.66 -54.98 -12.90
C PRO A 132 17.42 -55.22 -11.99
N LEU A 133 16.46 -55.84 -12.68
CA LEU A 133 15.23 -56.55 -12.34
C LEU A 133 15.31 -57.72 -11.34
N LEU A 134 14.12 -58.03 -10.81
CA LEU A 134 13.48 -59.34 -10.51
C LEU A 134 13.61 -59.94 -9.09
N GLY A 135 12.44 -60.14 -8.48
CA GLY A 135 12.20 -61.01 -7.33
C GLY A 135 10.73 -60.93 -6.92
N GLU A 136 9.93 -61.85 -7.45
CA GLU A 136 8.51 -62.05 -7.19
C GLU A 136 8.26 -62.55 -5.75
N ASP A 137 7.08 -62.21 -5.25
CA ASP A 137 6.32 -62.83 -4.17
C ASP A 137 6.56 -62.52 -2.68
N THR A 138 5.44 -62.03 -2.11
CA THR A 138 4.92 -62.21 -0.75
C THR A 138 5.29 -61.18 0.32
N LYS A 139 4.21 -60.46 0.72
CA LYS A 139 3.84 -60.12 2.10
C LYS A 139 4.25 -58.72 2.62
N ALA A 140 3.20 -57.92 2.80
CA ALA A 140 3.01 -56.89 3.82
C ALA A 140 3.86 -55.61 3.75
N GLU A 141 3.16 -54.51 3.44
CA GLU A 141 3.18 -53.24 4.19
C GLU A 141 4.48 -52.86 4.88
N GLU A 142 5.31 -52.05 4.21
CA GLU A 142 6.13 -50.98 4.80
C GLU A 142 6.50 -50.07 3.60
N VAL A 143 5.56 -49.21 3.17
CA VAL A 143 5.92 -48.08 2.30
C VAL A 143 6.76 -47.17 3.19
N SER A 144 8.08 -47.30 3.03
CA SER A 144 9.08 -46.84 3.98
C SER A 144 8.86 -45.36 4.33
N GLU A 145 8.49 -45.08 5.59
CA GLU A 145 8.28 -43.73 6.15
C GLU A 145 9.43 -42.76 5.83
N THR A 146 10.62 -43.31 5.54
CA THR A 146 11.81 -42.59 5.10
C THR A 146 11.69 -41.94 3.73
N ASP A 147 10.94 -42.53 2.80
CA ASP A 147 10.80 -42.04 1.41
C ASP A 147 9.81 -40.87 1.36
N GLU A 148 8.72 -40.95 2.14
CA GLU A 148 7.77 -39.85 2.34
C GLU A 148 8.43 -38.67 3.07
N LEU A 149 9.26 -38.94 4.09
CA LEU A 149 10.05 -37.91 4.77
C LEU A 149 11.03 -37.23 3.80
N GLN A 150 11.69 -38.00 2.94
CA GLN A 150 12.63 -37.47 1.96
C GLN A 150 11.90 -36.62 0.89
N ALA A 151 10.71 -37.03 0.46
CA ALA A 151 9.86 -36.23 -0.42
C ALA A 151 9.45 -34.91 0.24
N GLY A 152 9.05 -34.94 1.52
CA GLY A 152 8.72 -33.72 2.28
C GLY A 152 9.91 -32.77 2.41
N ILE A 153 11.12 -33.28 2.67
CA ILE A 153 12.35 -32.48 2.73
C ILE A 153 12.61 -31.78 1.39
N GLN A 154 12.40 -32.48 0.28
CA GLN A 154 12.59 -31.93 -1.07
C GLN A 154 11.63 -30.75 -1.33
N VAL A 155 10.35 -30.91 -0.98
CA VAL A 155 9.33 -29.84 -1.12
C VAL A 155 9.68 -28.61 -0.27
N LEU A 156 10.15 -28.81 0.96
CA LEU A 156 10.57 -27.68 1.81
C LEU A 156 11.79 -26.93 1.25
N LEU A 157 12.71 -27.61 0.58
CA LEU A 157 13.85 -26.95 -0.06
C LEU A 157 13.45 -26.19 -1.33
N GLU A 158 12.41 -26.64 -2.04
CA GLU A 158 11.82 -25.93 -3.17
C GLU A 158 11.08 -24.65 -2.72
N MET A 159 10.31 -24.74 -1.63
CA MET A 159 9.60 -23.59 -1.04
C MET A 159 10.54 -22.58 -0.38
N PHE A 160 11.65 -23.04 0.19
CA PHE A 160 12.64 -22.20 0.89
C PHE A 160 14.04 -22.35 0.30
N PRO A 161 14.40 -21.58 -0.75
CA PRO A 161 15.71 -21.65 -1.40
C PRO A 161 16.92 -21.32 -0.50
N SER A 162 16.68 -20.69 0.65
CA SER A 162 17.69 -20.36 1.67
C SER A 162 17.77 -21.39 2.80
N CYS A 163 16.94 -22.44 2.78
CA CYS A 163 16.91 -23.48 3.78
C CYS A 163 17.97 -24.55 3.50
N THR A 164 18.50 -25.16 4.57
CA THR A 164 19.41 -26.30 4.48
C THR A 164 18.66 -27.60 4.77
N VAL A 165 19.13 -28.71 4.20
CA VAL A 165 18.54 -30.05 4.37
C VAL A 165 18.29 -30.39 5.85
N GLY A 166 19.28 -30.13 6.71
CA GLY A 166 19.16 -30.43 8.14
C GLY A 166 18.10 -29.60 8.85
N ARG A 167 17.82 -28.38 8.36
CA ARG A 167 16.75 -27.53 8.91
C ARG A 167 15.37 -28.04 8.48
N ALA A 168 15.20 -28.38 7.20
CA ALA A 168 13.97 -28.97 6.69
C ALA A 168 13.65 -30.31 7.38
N GLN A 169 14.66 -31.17 7.56
CA GLN A 169 14.52 -32.43 8.27
C GLN A 169 14.12 -32.22 9.74
N ARG A 170 14.72 -31.24 10.43
CA ARG A 170 14.36 -30.89 11.80
C ARG A 170 12.93 -30.39 11.91
N ALA A 171 12.49 -29.53 10.99
CA ALA A 171 11.12 -29.01 10.97
C ALA A 171 10.10 -30.13 10.76
N LEU A 172 10.32 -31.04 9.80
CA LEU A 172 9.46 -32.21 9.60
C LEU A 172 9.48 -33.16 10.79
N SER A 173 10.63 -33.34 11.44
CA SER A 173 10.72 -34.15 12.65
C SER A 173 9.92 -33.54 13.80
N MET A 174 9.90 -32.20 13.93
CA MET A 174 9.11 -31.49 14.94
C MET A 174 7.61 -31.55 14.63
N ALA A 175 7.25 -31.44 13.35
CA ALA A 175 5.89 -31.54 12.83
C ALA A 175 5.38 -32.98 12.68
N ARG A 176 6.17 -33.99 13.07
CA ARG A 176 5.82 -35.43 12.98
C ARG A 176 5.41 -35.86 11.56
N GLY A 177 6.07 -35.28 10.54
CA GLY A 177 5.81 -35.57 9.13
C GLY A 177 4.75 -34.68 8.46
N ASP A 178 4.09 -33.79 9.21
CA ASP A 178 3.17 -32.81 8.62
C ASP A 178 3.95 -31.68 7.93
N LEU A 179 3.71 -31.49 6.63
CA LEU A 179 4.40 -30.49 5.83
C LEU A 179 3.96 -29.07 6.18
N GLU A 180 2.69 -28.85 6.47
CA GLU A 180 2.12 -27.52 6.71
C GLU A 180 2.57 -26.97 8.07
N GLU A 181 2.55 -27.82 9.09
CA GLU A 181 3.14 -27.51 10.40
C GLU A 181 4.66 -27.30 10.30
N ALA A 182 5.37 -28.08 9.47
CA ALA A 182 6.80 -27.87 9.25
C ALA A 182 7.10 -26.52 8.57
N VAL A 183 6.26 -26.09 7.63
CA VAL A 183 6.33 -24.76 7.00
C VAL A 183 6.13 -23.67 8.05
N HIS A 184 5.11 -23.81 8.90
CA HIS A 184 4.82 -22.87 9.98
C HIS A 184 6.01 -22.73 10.94
N ILE A 185 6.54 -23.85 11.45
CA ILE A 185 7.73 -23.88 12.32
C ILE A 185 8.93 -23.21 11.64
N MET A 186 9.15 -23.43 10.33
CA MET A 186 10.27 -22.84 9.60
C MET A 186 10.15 -21.32 9.40
N VAL A 187 8.93 -20.82 9.24
CA VAL A 187 8.64 -19.38 9.12
C VAL A 187 8.79 -18.72 10.49
N GLU A 188 8.22 -19.32 11.54
CA GLU A 188 8.27 -18.79 12.91
C GLU A 188 9.69 -18.86 13.51
N GLU A 189 10.48 -19.90 13.26
CA GLU A 189 11.88 -20.00 13.73
C GLU A 189 12.78 -18.92 13.09
N LYS A 190 12.40 -18.35 11.93
CA LYS A 190 13.11 -17.16 11.42
C LYS A 190 12.77 -15.87 12.19
N VAL A 191 11.66 -15.86 12.91
CA VAL A 191 11.16 -14.72 13.70
C VAL A 191 11.56 -14.86 15.17
N GLU A 192 11.74 -16.09 15.67
CA GLU A 192 12.19 -16.37 17.03
C GLU A 192 13.71 -16.63 17.08
N PRO A 193 14.52 -15.80 17.75
CA PRO A 193 15.94 -16.09 17.94
C PRO A 193 16.10 -17.32 18.84
N GLN A 194 16.31 -18.45 18.19
CA GLN A 194 16.85 -19.72 18.66
C GLN A 194 17.46 -19.68 20.07
N ALA A 195 16.67 -20.07 21.07
CA ALA A 195 17.18 -20.53 22.35
C ALA A 195 17.30 -22.06 22.30
N LEU A 196 18.49 -22.58 21.97
CA LEU A 196 19.08 -23.83 22.49
C LEU A 196 20.42 -24.10 21.78
N GLY A 197 21.54 -23.84 22.48
CA GLY A 197 22.87 -24.29 22.02
C GLY A 197 24.07 -23.44 22.45
N SER A 198 24.36 -23.38 23.76
CA SER A 198 25.69 -23.17 24.39
C SER A 198 26.81 -22.43 23.61
N SER A 199 27.08 -21.16 23.96
CA SER A 199 28.41 -20.75 24.45
C SER A 199 28.37 -19.39 25.15
N SER A 200 28.71 -19.43 26.45
CA SER A 200 29.32 -18.42 27.31
C SER A 200 29.33 -16.93 26.92
N LYS A 201 28.71 -16.14 27.84
CA LYS A 201 28.93 -14.72 28.17
C LYS A 201 28.26 -13.68 27.27
N ASP A 202 26.93 -13.57 27.40
CA ASP A 202 26.34 -12.27 27.72
C ASP A 202 24.99 -12.42 28.40
N THR A 203 25.00 -12.37 29.73
CA THR A 203 23.80 -12.25 30.53
C THR A 203 23.30 -10.81 30.45
N SER A 204 22.45 -10.49 29.49
CA SER A 204 21.58 -9.32 29.59
C SER A 204 20.12 -9.74 29.76
N ARG A 205 19.90 -10.42 30.88
CA ARG A 205 18.68 -10.43 31.68
C ARG A 205 17.38 -10.79 30.95
N LEU A 206 16.89 -11.99 31.24
CA LEU A 206 15.46 -12.25 31.37
C LEU A 206 14.86 -11.19 32.31
N GLN A 207 14.34 -10.09 31.78
CA GLN A 207 13.66 -9.08 32.58
C GLN A 207 12.20 -9.49 32.69
N GLY A 208 11.82 -9.97 33.88
CA GLY A 208 10.41 -10.04 34.27
C GLY A 208 9.71 -8.69 34.14
N ALA A 209 8.38 -8.70 34.18
CA ALA A 209 7.55 -7.52 33.97
C ALA A 209 8.11 -6.28 34.71
N PRO A 210 8.38 -5.17 34.00
CA PRO A 210 8.90 -3.95 34.61
C PRO A 210 7.93 -3.43 35.67
N ARG A 211 8.45 -2.79 36.72
CA ARG A 211 7.61 -2.04 37.65
C ARG A 211 6.85 -0.95 36.90
N LYS A 212 5.66 -0.58 37.36
CA LYS A 212 4.77 0.37 36.66
C LYS A 212 5.45 1.71 36.35
N GLU A 213 6.31 2.20 37.25
CA GLU A 213 7.09 3.43 37.01
C GLU A 213 8.14 3.30 35.89
N GLU A 214 8.70 2.10 35.69
CA GLU A 214 9.77 1.82 34.71
C GLU A 214 9.22 1.21 33.41
N LEU A 215 7.94 0.83 33.38
CA LEU A 215 7.28 0.22 32.23
C LEU A 215 7.31 1.14 31.01
N LYS A 216 7.12 2.45 31.21
CA LYS A 216 7.19 3.42 30.12
C LYS A 216 8.57 3.45 29.50
N SER A 217 9.63 3.53 30.29
CA SER A 217 11.02 3.49 29.79
C SER A 217 11.37 2.15 29.16
N PHE A 218 10.88 1.04 29.72
CA PHE A 218 11.12 -0.29 29.18
C PHE A 218 10.46 -0.49 27.81
N ILE A 219 9.19 -0.10 27.67
CA ILE A 219 8.47 -0.17 26.39
C ILE A 219 9.15 0.74 25.37
N LEU A 220 9.52 1.96 25.78
CA LEU A 220 10.20 2.90 24.89
C LEU A 220 11.57 2.35 24.45
N GLN A 221 12.39 1.83 25.37
CA GLN A 221 13.69 1.25 25.03
C GLN A 221 13.56 -0.01 24.15
N LYS A 222 12.56 -0.85 24.40
CA LYS A 222 12.38 -2.13 23.71
C LYS A 222 11.82 -1.96 22.30
N TYR A 223 10.94 -0.99 22.10
CA TYR A 223 10.16 -0.85 20.87
C TYR A 223 10.41 0.45 20.10
N MET A 224 11.04 1.46 20.70
CA MET A 224 11.41 2.69 20.01
C MET A 224 12.73 2.46 19.28
N MET A 225 12.68 2.41 17.96
CA MET A 225 13.89 2.54 17.14
C MET A 225 14.31 4.01 17.17
N VAL A 226 15.21 4.35 18.09
CA VAL A 226 15.79 5.68 18.17
C VAL A 226 17.01 5.71 17.28
N ASP A 227 16.87 6.31 16.10
CA ASP A 227 18.00 6.69 15.27
C ASP A 227 18.78 7.81 15.99
N SER A 228 19.68 7.38 16.87
CA SER A 228 20.47 8.27 17.74
C SER A 228 21.56 9.02 16.96
N GLU A 229 21.82 8.62 15.71
CA GLU A 229 22.81 9.25 14.82
C GLU A 229 22.19 10.39 14.00
N GLU A 230 20.90 10.32 13.66
CA GLU A 230 20.17 11.42 13.04
C GLU A 230 19.87 12.56 14.03
N ASP A 231 19.51 12.24 15.27
CA ASP A 231 19.13 13.21 16.31
C ASP A 231 20.29 14.13 16.75
N GLN A 232 21.55 13.67 16.60
CA GLN A 232 22.74 14.49 16.85
C GLN A 232 22.99 15.54 15.76
N LYS A 233 22.43 15.36 14.56
CA LYS A 233 22.47 16.35 13.48
C LYS A 233 21.30 17.30 13.61
N THR A 234 21.41 18.27 14.50
CA THR A 234 20.45 19.37 14.54
C THR A 234 20.55 20.16 13.23
N HIS A 235 19.57 19.99 12.34
CA HIS A 235 19.45 20.77 11.11
C HIS A 235 19.26 22.25 11.50
N ARG A 236 20.30 23.06 11.29
CA ARG A 236 20.25 24.51 11.44
C ARG A 236 20.00 25.12 10.07
N PRO A 237 18.74 25.39 9.69
CA PRO A 237 18.48 26.05 8.41
C PRO A 237 19.24 27.37 8.39
N VAL A 238 20.03 27.56 7.33
CA VAL A 238 20.79 28.78 7.14
C VAL A 238 19.79 29.93 7.05
N ALA A 239 19.94 30.94 7.92
CA ALA A 239 19.09 32.12 7.90
C ALA A 239 19.02 32.69 6.47
N PRO A 240 17.83 33.04 5.95
CA PRO A 240 17.70 33.61 4.61
C PRO A 240 18.68 34.76 4.46
N LYS A 241 19.56 34.68 3.45
CA LYS A 241 20.56 35.73 3.20
C LYS A 241 19.80 37.05 2.99
N GLU A 242 20.06 38.03 3.86
CA GLU A 242 19.45 39.35 3.78
C GLU A 242 19.75 39.93 2.40
N ALA A 243 18.70 40.18 1.61
CA ALA A 243 18.85 40.65 0.24
C ALA A 243 19.70 41.94 0.24
N PRO A 244 20.62 42.10 -0.73
CA PRO A 244 21.52 43.24 -0.77
C PRO A 244 20.70 44.53 -0.75
N LYS A 245 20.96 45.37 0.26
CA LYS A 245 20.20 46.59 0.49
C LYS A 245 20.31 47.49 -0.73
N LYS A 246 19.17 47.95 -1.26
CA LYS A 246 19.14 48.91 -2.37
C LYS A 246 19.65 50.26 -1.85
N LEU A 247 20.92 50.55 -2.14
CA LEU A 247 21.60 51.78 -1.71
C LEU A 247 21.30 52.98 -2.62
N ILE A 248 20.76 52.73 -3.81
CA ILE A 248 20.48 53.77 -4.81
C ILE A 248 19.10 54.39 -4.56
N ARG A 249 19.06 55.72 -4.41
CA ARG A 249 17.83 56.51 -4.25
C ARG A 249 17.74 57.59 -5.34
N TYR A 250 16.53 57.85 -5.83
CA TYR A 250 16.25 58.83 -6.88
C TYR A 250 15.33 59.94 -6.36
N ILE A 251 15.58 61.17 -6.78
CA ILE A 251 14.69 62.33 -6.63
C ILE A 251 14.73 63.06 -7.97
N ASP A 252 13.57 63.43 -8.52
CA ASP A 252 13.45 64.08 -9.84
C ASP A 252 14.21 63.34 -10.97
N ASN A 253 14.09 62.00 -11.00
CA ASN A 253 14.80 61.10 -11.93
C ASN A 253 16.33 61.18 -11.88
N GLN A 254 16.91 61.86 -10.87
CA GLN A 254 18.34 61.97 -10.66
C GLN A 254 18.79 61.10 -9.47
N VAL A 255 19.93 60.44 -9.61
CA VAL A 255 20.52 59.63 -8.53
C VAL A 255 21.01 60.55 -7.42
N VAL A 256 20.40 60.45 -6.25
CA VAL A 256 20.76 61.27 -5.09
C VAL A 256 21.63 60.52 -4.09
N SER A 257 21.34 59.25 -3.79
CA SER A 257 22.17 58.45 -2.87
C SER A 257 22.61 57.18 -3.58
N THR A 258 23.85 56.76 -3.38
CA THR A 258 24.40 55.50 -3.89
C THR A 258 24.94 54.59 -2.79
N LYS A 259 25.02 55.11 -1.56
CA LYS A 259 25.60 54.45 -0.37
C LYS A 259 24.62 54.30 0.78
N GLY A 260 23.33 54.61 0.56
CA GLY A 260 22.28 54.44 1.58
C GLY A 260 22.19 55.53 2.63
N GLU A 261 22.85 56.67 2.43
CA GLU A 261 22.80 57.86 3.30
C GLU A 261 21.37 58.32 3.57
N ARG A 262 21.08 58.74 4.81
CA ARG A 262 19.73 59.06 5.29
C ARG A 262 19.22 60.42 4.82
N TYR A 263 20.12 61.38 4.58
CA TYR A 263 19.76 62.74 4.19
C TYR A 263 20.75 63.24 3.14
N LYS A 264 20.25 64.03 2.18
CA LYS A 264 21.07 64.77 1.22
C LYS A 264 20.50 66.17 1.07
N ASP A 265 21.33 67.17 1.28
CA ASP A 265 20.95 68.56 1.05
C ASP A 265 20.86 68.81 -0.45
N ILE A 266 19.64 68.97 -0.94
CA ILE A 266 19.36 69.33 -2.33
C ILE A 266 19.40 70.85 -2.42
N ARG A 267 20.53 71.39 -2.88
CA ARG A 267 20.60 72.78 -3.29
C ARG A 267 19.83 72.93 -4.59
N LYS A 268 18.73 73.70 -4.57
CA LYS A 268 18.06 74.11 -5.80
C LYS A 268 19.08 74.88 -6.64
N PRO A 269 19.24 74.56 -7.95
CA PRO A 269 20.08 75.37 -8.81
C PRO A 269 19.53 76.80 -8.79
N GLU A 270 20.35 77.73 -8.29
CA GLU A 270 20.03 79.15 -8.32
C GLU A 270 19.85 79.55 -9.79
N PRO A 271 18.71 80.16 -10.18
CA PRO A 271 18.45 80.47 -11.57
C PRO A 271 19.55 81.40 -12.10
N GLU A 272 20.15 81.04 -13.23
CA GLU A 272 21.25 81.73 -13.92
C GLU A 272 21.05 83.26 -14.03
N GLY A 273 19.79 83.73 -14.02
CA GLY A 273 19.42 85.15 -14.06
C GLY A 273 19.75 85.97 -12.80
N MET A 274 20.06 85.36 -11.65
CA MET A 274 20.44 86.11 -10.44
C MET A 274 21.90 86.60 -10.48
N LYS A 275 22.77 85.90 -11.21
CA LYS A 275 24.20 86.25 -11.33
C LYS A 275 24.45 87.46 -12.22
N SER A 276 23.57 87.74 -13.19
CA SER A 276 23.71 88.88 -14.10
C SER A 276 23.26 90.22 -13.48
N THR A 277 22.48 90.18 -12.39
CA THR A 277 21.98 91.39 -11.72
C THR A 277 22.92 91.87 -10.61
N TYR A 278 24.01 91.14 -10.34
CA TYR A 278 25.02 91.57 -9.37
C TYR A 278 25.89 92.71 -9.94
N ILE A 279 25.37 93.93 -9.86
CA ILE A 279 26.13 95.15 -10.15
C ILE A 279 27.06 95.39 -8.95
N SER A 280 28.31 94.98 -9.06
CA SER A 280 29.36 95.33 -8.10
C SER A 280 29.68 96.83 -8.23
N LEU A 281 28.95 97.69 -7.52
CA LEU A 281 29.25 99.11 -7.47
C LEU A 281 30.59 99.31 -6.76
N LYS A 282 31.58 99.85 -7.48
CA LYS A 282 32.85 100.24 -6.86
C LYS A 282 32.60 101.35 -5.83
N PRO A 283 33.29 101.34 -4.68
CA PRO A 283 33.19 102.43 -3.71
C PRO A 283 33.53 103.78 -4.35
N ALA A 284 32.75 104.81 -4.06
CA ALA A 284 32.96 106.15 -4.60
C ALA A 284 34.33 106.73 -4.16
N ARG A 285 35.12 107.19 -5.13
CA ARG A 285 36.40 107.88 -4.89
C ARG A 285 36.12 109.17 -4.12
N LYS A 286 36.61 109.28 -2.88
CA LYS A 286 36.58 110.54 -2.13
C LYS A 286 37.60 111.50 -2.72
N TYR A 287 37.15 112.50 -3.47
CA TYR A 287 37.98 113.64 -3.86
C TYR A 287 38.22 114.50 -2.61
N LYS A 288 39.48 114.61 -2.17
CA LYS A 288 39.88 115.63 -1.19
C LYS A 288 40.24 116.88 -1.98
N PHE A 289 39.44 117.93 -1.83
CA PHE A 289 39.82 119.26 -2.28
C PHE A 289 40.90 119.79 -1.34
N HIS A 290 42.06 120.12 -1.91
CA HIS A 290 43.12 120.94 -1.32
C HIS A 290 43.39 122.10 -2.26
#